data_AF-U2G7A4-F1
#
_entry.id   AF-U2G7A4-F1
#
_cell.length_a   1.000
_cell.length_b   1.000
_cell.length_c   1.000
_cell.angle_alpha   90.00
_cell.angle_beta   90.00
_cell.angle_gamma   90.00
#
_symmetry.space_group_name_H-M   'P 1'
#
loop_
_entity.id
_entity.type
_entity.pdbx_description
1 polymer ?
#
loop_
_entity_poly.entity_id
_entity_poly.type
_entity_poly.pdbx_seq_one_letter_code
_entity_poly.pdbx_strand_id
1 'polypeptide(L)'
;MKKVFKFLCVAALLAINALGADVNVYAAANTTYAFPELIKEFNKLHPDAKINLTLGASGGLVTQIQNSAPADIFMAADMGFAQKAYDTGFAVAAPKVYAQGAVAIFSIRGVDFKKGIEVVRGLKAISIANPETAPYGKASIEALKNAKLYDEVEKNIVYAQKISETLSQALSASDVGFIAASALFDKKMEKYKEGTNYIFVPQELYTPIDQGIVLLKHADGNADAKAFYEFILGDKAREIFKKFGYNVPAK
;
A
#
# COMPACT_ATOMS: atom_id res chain seq x y z
N MET A 1 57.99 19.32 47.10
CA MET A 1 58.44 19.15 45.71
C MET A 1 58.15 17.72 45.26
N LYS A 2 57.67 17.54 44.02
CA LYS A 2 57.42 16.28 43.26
C LYS A 2 56.11 15.55 43.65
N LYS A 3 55.00 15.76 42.94
CA LYS A 3 54.58 15.29 41.58
C LYS A 3 54.02 13.85 41.62
N VAL A 4 52.71 13.66 41.35
CA VAL A 4 52.13 13.13 40.07
C VAL A 4 51.89 11.61 40.22
N PHE A 5 50.77 10.97 39.89
CA PHE A 5 49.61 11.26 39.04
C PHE A 5 48.47 10.32 39.52
N LYS A 6 47.24 10.81 39.70
CA LYS A 6 46.07 9.94 39.90
C LYS A 6 45.63 9.40 38.54
N PHE A 7 45.57 8.08 38.41
CA PHE A 7 44.90 7.40 37.31
C PHE A 7 43.40 7.72 37.36
N LEU A 8 42.93 8.51 36.39
CA LEU A 8 41.51 8.71 36.13
C LEU A 8 41.21 8.04 34.78
N CYS A 9 40.81 6.78 34.81
CA CYS A 9 40.25 6.10 33.64
C CYS A 9 38.88 6.71 33.35
N VAL A 10 38.85 7.74 32.50
CA VAL A 10 37.62 8.24 31.90
C VAL A 10 37.21 7.24 30.82
N ALA A 11 36.24 6.40 31.13
CA ALA A 11 35.53 5.61 30.13
C ALA A 11 34.70 6.58 29.27
N ALA A 12 35.24 6.97 28.13
CA ALA A 12 34.49 7.68 27.10
C ALA A 12 33.47 6.71 26.50
N LEU A 13 32.22 6.78 26.97
CA LEU A 13 31.07 6.25 26.25
C LEU A 13 30.96 7.00 24.92
N LEU A 14 31.58 6.44 23.88
CA LEU A 14 31.27 6.77 22.50
C LEU A 14 29.81 6.36 22.26
N ALA A 15 28.88 7.27 22.52
CA ALA A 15 27.57 7.21 21.88
C ALA A 15 27.83 7.40 20.38
N ILE A 16 28.02 6.28 19.68
CA ILE A 16 27.88 6.25 18.23
C ILE A 16 26.40 6.59 18.03
N ASN A 17 26.09 7.87 17.83
CA ASN A 17 24.86 8.24 17.15
C ASN A 17 25.02 7.60 15.76
N ALA A 18 24.43 6.42 15.59
CA ALA A 18 24.25 5.86 14.27
C ALA A 18 23.46 6.92 13.51
N LEU A 19 24.13 7.63 12.59
CA LEU A 19 23.44 8.50 11.65
C LEU A 19 22.36 7.63 11.01
N GLY A 20 21.11 8.07 11.11
CA GLY A 20 19.97 7.31 10.60
C GLY A 20 20.20 6.95 9.13
N ALA A 21 19.90 5.70 8.79
CA ALA A 21 20.09 5.18 7.44
C ALA A 21 18.89 5.56 6.56
N ASP A 22 19.16 5.79 5.27
CA ASP A 22 18.10 5.85 4.26
C ASP A 22 17.43 4.47 4.19
N VAL A 23 16.09 4.44 4.25
CA VAL A 23 15.27 3.22 4.14
C VAL A 23 14.44 3.32 2.87
N ASN A 24 14.79 2.50 1.87
CA ASN A 24 14.11 2.47 0.59
C ASN A 24 12.91 1.53 0.64
N VAL A 25 11.70 2.08 0.61
CA VAL A 25 10.46 1.32 0.70
C VAL A 25 9.74 1.32 -0.64
N TYR A 26 9.55 0.14 -1.21
CA TYR A 26 8.77 -0.05 -2.43
C TYR A 26 7.39 -0.53 -2.02
N ALA A 27 6.39 0.34 -2.16
CA ALA A 27 5.04 0.08 -1.69
C ALA A 27 4.01 0.17 -2.82
N ALA A 28 3.02 -0.72 -2.75
CA ALA A 28 1.92 -0.70 -3.68
C ALA A 28 1.14 0.62 -3.58
N ALA A 29 0.73 1.17 -4.73
CA ALA A 29 0.12 2.51 -4.82
C ALA A 29 -1.19 2.69 -4.01
N ASN A 30 -1.81 1.62 -3.51
CA ASN A 30 -2.96 1.74 -2.61
C ASN A 30 -2.57 2.43 -1.28
N THR A 31 -1.33 2.24 -0.80
CA THR A 31 -0.87 2.74 0.50
C THR A 31 -0.57 4.24 0.52
N THR A 32 -0.63 4.90 -0.64
CA THR A 32 -0.33 6.34 -0.85
C THR A 32 -0.85 7.24 0.26
N TYR A 33 -2.10 7.05 0.69
CA TYR A 33 -2.77 7.94 1.63
C TYR A 33 -2.42 7.69 3.09
N ALA A 34 -2.10 6.44 3.44
CA ALA A 34 -1.70 6.07 4.80
C ALA A 34 -0.23 6.39 5.08
N PHE A 35 0.61 6.33 4.03
CA PHE A 35 2.07 6.42 4.15
C PHE A 35 2.60 7.68 4.85
N PRO A 36 2.07 8.90 4.59
CA PRO A 36 2.51 10.10 5.30
C PRO A 36 2.34 10.01 6.82
N GLU A 37 1.24 9.39 7.29
CA GLU A 37 1.01 9.20 8.73
C GLU A 37 1.88 8.07 9.31
N LEU A 38 2.11 6.99 8.54
CA LEU A 38 3.06 5.93 8.90
C LEU A 38 4.47 6.49 9.12
N ILE A 39 5.00 7.27 8.17
CA ILE A 39 6.32 7.90 8.28
C ILE A 39 6.35 8.85 9.47
N LYS A 40 5.32 9.70 9.62
CA LYS A 40 5.25 10.65 10.73
C LYS A 40 5.30 9.97 12.09
N GLU A 41 4.53 8.90 12.29
CA GLU A 41 4.49 8.19 13.57
C GLU A 41 5.77 7.37 13.82
N PHE A 42 6.37 6.79 12.77
CA PHE A 42 7.67 6.12 12.88
C PHE A 42 8.79 7.09 13.28
N ASN A 43 8.87 8.25 12.63
CA ASN A 43 9.92 9.25 12.87
C ASN A 43 9.88 9.88 14.26
N LYS A 44 8.78 9.73 15.02
CA LYS A 44 8.76 10.10 16.45
C LYS A 44 9.69 9.22 17.29
N LEU A 45 9.88 7.97 16.88
CA LEU A 45 10.74 6.99 17.54
C LEU A 45 12.12 6.91 16.89
N HIS A 46 12.19 7.17 15.58
CA HIS A 46 13.41 7.14 14.76
C HIS A 46 13.60 8.49 14.03
N PRO A 47 13.98 9.57 14.74
CA PRO A 47 14.00 10.92 14.17
C PRO A 47 15.02 11.12 13.04
N ASP A 48 16.10 10.33 13.05
CA ASP A 48 17.17 10.42 12.06
C ASP A 48 16.93 9.51 10.84
N ALA A 49 15.95 8.60 10.90
CA ALA A 49 15.66 7.68 9.81
C ALA A 49 14.95 8.40 8.65
N LYS A 50 15.39 8.14 7.43
CA LYS A 50 14.81 8.75 6.22
C LYS A 50 14.14 7.70 5.35
N ILE A 51 12.81 7.73 5.31
CA ILE A 51 12.02 6.81 4.50
C ILE A 51 11.90 7.33 3.06
N ASN A 52 12.58 6.67 2.13
CA ASN A 52 12.50 6.92 0.69
C ASN A 52 11.43 6.02 0.07
N LEU A 53 10.25 6.57 -0.18
CA LEU A 53 9.10 5.84 -0.68
C LEU A 53 9.03 5.82 -2.21
N THR A 54 8.95 4.63 -2.82
CA THR A 54 8.60 4.43 -4.23
C THR A 54 7.23 3.75 -4.32
N LEU A 55 6.29 4.39 -5.02
CA LEU A 55 4.92 3.91 -5.19
C LEU A 55 4.68 3.38 -6.61
N GLY A 56 4.10 2.17 -6.71
CA GLY A 56 3.85 1.53 -7.99
C GLY A 56 2.83 0.40 -7.94
N ALA A 57 2.58 -0.26 -9.07
CA ALA A 57 1.87 -1.53 -9.11
C ALA A 57 2.76 -2.64 -8.54
N SER A 58 2.21 -3.56 -7.74
CA SER A 58 2.99 -4.61 -7.07
C SER A 58 3.77 -5.48 -8.04
N GLY A 59 3.18 -5.86 -9.20
CA GLY A 59 3.88 -6.60 -10.24
C GLY A 59 5.06 -5.84 -10.86
N GLY A 60 4.93 -4.52 -11.04
CA GLY A 60 6.01 -3.68 -11.53
C GLY A 60 7.14 -3.54 -10.50
N LEU A 61 6.79 -3.31 -9.23
CA LEU A 61 7.77 -3.16 -8.15
C LEU A 61 8.55 -4.44 -7.88
N VAL A 62 7.90 -5.61 -7.84
CA VAL A 62 8.63 -6.88 -7.67
C VAL A 62 9.56 -7.15 -8.84
N THR A 63 9.17 -6.76 -10.06
CA THR A 63 10.04 -6.87 -11.24
C THR A 63 11.27 -5.96 -11.11
N GLN A 64 11.10 -4.73 -10.61
CA GLN A 64 12.23 -3.84 -10.32
C GLN A 64 13.17 -4.42 -9.27
N ILE A 65 12.62 -4.99 -8.19
CA ILE A 65 13.41 -5.66 -7.14
C ILE A 65 14.21 -6.83 -7.72
N GLN A 66 13.59 -7.64 -8.58
CA GLN A 66 14.25 -8.74 -9.27
C GLN A 66 15.36 -8.28 -10.24
N ASN A 67 15.25 -7.04 -10.73
CA ASN A 67 16.26 -6.35 -11.51
C ASN A 67 17.22 -5.52 -10.65
N SER A 68 17.41 -5.90 -9.39
CA SER A 68 18.38 -5.32 -8.44
C SER A 68 18.10 -3.86 -8.04
N ALA A 69 16.85 -3.41 -8.10
CA ALA A 69 16.49 -2.14 -7.51
C ALA A 69 16.75 -2.16 -5.98
N PRO A 70 17.31 -1.07 -5.40
CA PRO A 70 17.84 -1.07 -4.03
C PRO A 70 16.74 -0.88 -2.98
N ALA A 71 15.76 -1.79 -2.94
CA ALA A 71 14.66 -1.75 -1.98
C ALA A 71 15.02 -2.52 -0.70
N ASP A 72 14.80 -1.90 0.45
CA ASP A 72 14.96 -2.54 1.76
C ASP A 72 13.69 -3.29 2.17
N ILE A 73 12.53 -2.72 1.84
CA ILE A 73 11.23 -3.26 2.21
C ILE A 73 10.33 -3.24 0.98
N PHE A 74 9.64 -4.35 0.75
CA PHE A 74 8.59 -4.44 -0.26
C PHE A 74 7.24 -4.68 0.39
N MET A 75 6.29 -3.77 0.13
CA MET A 75 4.91 -3.83 0.57
C MET A 75 4.00 -4.01 -0.65
N ALA A 76 3.59 -5.25 -0.91
CA ALA A 76 2.71 -5.60 -2.02
C ALA A 76 1.22 -5.45 -1.64
N ALA A 77 0.37 -5.23 -2.65
CA ALA A 77 -1.08 -5.22 -2.50
C ALA A 77 -1.70 -6.62 -2.49
N ASP A 78 -0.89 -7.67 -2.57
CA ASP A 78 -1.30 -9.06 -2.39
C ASP A 78 -0.20 -9.85 -1.67
N MET A 79 -0.50 -11.08 -1.27
CA MET A 79 0.51 -12.03 -0.79
C MET A 79 1.32 -12.65 -1.93
N GLY A 80 0.77 -12.75 -3.15
CA GLY A 80 1.41 -13.42 -4.29
C GLY A 80 2.71 -12.76 -4.76
N PHE A 81 2.71 -11.44 -4.95
CA PHE A 81 3.92 -10.70 -5.32
C PHE A 81 4.93 -10.64 -4.17
N ALA A 82 4.48 -10.52 -2.92
CA ALA A 82 5.36 -10.59 -1.76
C ALA A 82 6.02 -11.98 -1.64
N GLN A 83 5.24 -13.04 -1.88
CA GLN A 83 5.73 -14.41 -1.94
C GLN A 83 6.72 -14.61 -3.09
N LYS A 84 6.44 -14.04 -4.28
CA LYS A 84 7.38 -14.05 -5.41
C LYS A 84 8.74 -13.45 -5.05
N ALA A 85 8.78 -12.36 -4.28
CA ALA A 85 10.04 -11.77 -3.81
C ALA A 85 10.82 -12.74 -2.88
N TYR A 86 10.11 -13.51 -2.05
CA TYR A 86 10.72 -14.55 -1.21
C TYR A 86 11.18 -15.77 -2.01
N ASP A 87 10.32 -16.32 -2.86
CA ASP A 87 10.61 -17.53 -3.66
C ASP A 87 11.77 -17.32 -4.63
N THR A 88 11.94 -16.09 -5.12
CA THR A 88 13.09 -15.72 -5.98
C THR A 88 14.34 -15.30 -5.19
N GLY A 89 14.32 -15.47 -3.87
CA GLY A 89 15.50 -15.31 -3.00
C GLY A 89 15.89 -13.87 -2.71
N PHE A 90 15.01 -12.88 -2.93
CA PHE A 90 15.28 -11.47 -2.61
C PHE A 90 14.88 -11.08 -1.18
N ALA A 91 13.93 -11.80 -0.57
CA ALA A 91 13.53 -11.57 0.82
C ALA A 91 14.33 -12.40 1.84
N VAL A 92 14.45 -11.89 3.06
CA VAL A 92 15.13 -12.58 4.17
C VAL A 92 14.26 -13.64 4.86
N ALA A 93 12.94 -13.48 4.76
CA ALA A 93 11.94 -14.34 5.38
C ALA A 93 10.64 -14.33 4.56
N ALA A 94 9.76 -15.29 4.83
CA ALA A 94 8.45 -15.38 4.22
C ALA A 94 7.61 -14.12 4.49
N PRO A 95 6.72 -13.72 3.55
CA PRO A 95 5.89 -12.54 3.70
C PRO A 95 4.92 -12.64 4.88
N LYS A 96 4.63 -11.49 5.49
CA LYS A 96 3.58 -11.35 6.50
C LYS A 96 2.47 -10.46 5.98
N VAL A 97 1.22 -10.73 6.39
CA VAL A 97 0.10 -9.84 6.07
C VAL A 97 0.17 -8.60 6.97
N TYR A 98 0.19 -7.40 6.39
CA TYR A 98 0.16 -6.14 7.16
C TYR A 98 -1.21 -5.47 7.18
N ALA A 99 -2.00 -5.66 6.12
CA ALA A 99 -3.34 -5.09 5.97
C ALA A 99 -4.16 -5.87 4.96
N GLN A 100 -5.45 -5.57 4.89
CA GLN A 100 -6.40 -6.09 3.92
C GLN A 100 -7.05 -4.91 3.20
N GLY A 101 -6.96 -4.91 1.86
CA GLY A 101 -7.54 -3.87 1.03
C GLY A 101 -9.05 -4.01 0.84
N ALA A 102 -9.73 -2.90 0.56
CA ALA A 102 -11.13 -2.85 0.15
C ALA A 102 -11.31 -2.05 -1.14
N VAL A 103 -12.26 -2.46 -1.99
CA VAL A 103 -12.56 -1.82 -3.27
C VAL A 103 -13.79 -0.92 -3.12
N ALA A 104 -13.75 0.26 -3.73
CA ALA A 104 -14.90 1.15 -3.85
C ALA A 104 -15.14 1.53 -5.30
N ILE A 105 -16.40 1.75 -5.67
CA ILE A 105 -16.78 2.34 -6.96
C ILE A 105 -17.01 3.83 -6.72
N PHE A 106 -16.32 4.69 -7.45
CA PHE A 106 -16.38 6.14 -7.29
C PHE A 106 -16.73 6.84 -8.60
N SER A 107 -17.49 7.94 -8.52
CA SER A 107 -17.85 8.80 -9.65
C SER A 107 -18.18 10.24 -9.24
N ILE A 108 -17.94 11.16 -10.17
CA ILE A 108 -18.42 12.55 -10.12
C ILE A 108 -19.42 12.88 -11.24
N ARG A 109 -19.90 11.87 -11.98
CA ARG A 109 -20.79 12.03 -13.16
C ARG A 109 -22.28 11.84 -12.86
N GLY A 110 -22.65 11.72 -11.58
CA GLY A 110 -24.05 11.61 -11.17
C GLY A 110 -24.69 10.27 -11.54
N VAL A 111 -23.99 9.16 -11.27
CA VAL A 111 -24.52 7.80 -11.45
C VAL A 111 -25.45 7.40 -10.29
N ASP A 112 -26.38 6.48 -10.54
CA ASP A 112 -27.32 6.00 -9.53
C ASP A 112 -26.72 4.88 -8.66
N PHE A 113 -26.04 5.28 -7.58
CA PHE A 113 -25.42 4.35 -6.63
C PHE A 113 -26.41 3.49 -5.83
N LYS A 114 -27.73 3.76 -5.88
CA LYS A 114 -28.73 2.87 -5.26
C LYS A 114 -28.77 1.48 -5.92
N LYS A 115 -28.24 1.37 -7.15
CA LYS A 115 -28.11 0.12 -7.89
C LYS A 115 -26.99 -0.78 -7.35
N GLY A 116 -26.17 -0.31 -6.41
CA GLY A 116 -25.00 -1.07 -5.97
C GLY A 116 -24.01 -1.25 -7.11
N ILE A 117 -23.36 -2.42 -7.20
CA ILE A 117 -22.40 -2.72 -8.28
C ILE A 117 -23.02 -2.64 -9.68
N GLU A 118 -24.34 -2.84 -9.82
CA GLU A 118 -25.09 -2.73 -11.09
C GLU A 118 -25.06 -1.31 -11.68
N VAL A 119 -24.59 -0.31 -10.92
CA VAL A 119 -24.35 1.07 -11.40
C VAL A 119 -23.47 1.12 -12.66
N VAL A 120 -22.66 0.08 -12.90
CA VAL A 120 -21.78 -0.01 -14.06
C VAL A 120 -22.49 -0.28 -15.39
N ARG A 121 -23.75 -0.74 -15.37
CA ARG A 121 -24.50 -1.05 -16.61
C ARG A 121 -24.71 0.19 -17.46
N GLY A 122 -24.48 0.05 -18.77
CA GLY A 122 -24.65 1.13 -19.74
C GLY A 122 -23.61 2.26 -19.67
N LEU A 123 -22.64 2.18 -18.76
CA LEU A 123 -21.50 3.13 -18.74
C LEU A 123 -20.55 2.86 -19.90
N LYS A 124 -19.85 3.91 -20.36
CA LYS A 124 -18.96 3.87 -21.52
C LYS A 124 -17.48 3.78 -21.14
N ALA A 125 -17.12 4.25 -19.96
CA ALA A 125 -15.75 4.21 -19.46
C ALA A 125 -15.70 3.83 -17.98
N ILE A 126 -15.24 2.62 -17.69
CA ILE A 126 -15.08 2.07 -16.34
C ILE A 126 -13.59 1.90 -16.08
N SER A 127 -13.02 2.76 -15.23
CA SER A 127 -11.60 2.65 -14.89
C SER A 127 -11.35 1.52 -13.91
N ILE A 128 -10.45 0.59 -14.26
CA ILE A 128 -10.02 -0.53 -13.40
C ILE A 128 -8.51 -0.65 -13.50
N ALA A 129 -7.82 -0.95 -12.40
CA ALA A 129 -6.38 -1.21 -12.46
C ALA A 129 -6.11 -2.50 -13.28
N ASN A 130 -5.00 -2.59 -14.00
CA ASN A 130 -4.68 -3.77 -14.79
C ASN A 130 -4.60 -5.02 -13.88
N PRO A 131 -5.48 -6.04 -14.08
CA PRO A 131 -5.56 -7.20 -13.19
C PRO A 131 -4.31 -8.08 -13.20
N GLU A 132 -3.48 -8.00 -14.25
CA GLU A 132 -2.24 -8.76 -14.35
C GLU A 132 -1.13 -8.24 -13.43
N THR A 133 -1.20 -6.97 -13.04
CA THR A 133 -0.14 -6.30 -12.27
C THR A 133 -0.64 -5.68 -10.97
N ALA A 134 -1.96 -5.53 -10.80
CA ALA A 134 -2.59 -4.87 -9.67
C ALA A 134 -3.70 -5.75 -9.04
N PRO A 135 -3.54 -6.15 -7.77
CA PRO A 135 -4.51 -6.97 -7.03
C PRO A 135 -5.93 -6.37 -6.95
N TYR A 136 -6.02 -5.04 -6.83
CA TYR A 136 -7.30 -4.33 -6.86
C TYR A 136 -8.01 -4.44 -8.22
N GLY A 137 -7.24 -4.54 -9.31
CA GLY A 137 -7.76 -4.84 -10.64
C GLY A 137 -8.38 -6.22 -10.69
N LYS A 138 -7.63 -7.24 -10.23
CA LYS A 138 -8.11 -8.61 -10.12
C LYS A 138 -9.38 -8.71 -9.28
N ALA A 139 -9.42 -8.08 -8.10
CA ALA A 139 -10.59 -8.04 -7.24
C ALA A 139 -11.80 -7.34 -7.89
N SER A 140 -11.57 -6.27 -8.66
CA SER A 140 -12.64 -5.57 -9.39
C SER A 140 -13.24 -6.45 -10.50
N ILE A 141 -12.39 -7.16 -11.24
CA ILE A 141 -12.84 -8.12 -12.26
C ILE A 141 -13.58 -9.30 -11.62
N GLU A 142 -13.07 -9.83 -10.51
CA GLU A 142 -13.73 -10.89 -9.74
C GLU A 142 -15.12 -10.44 -9.26
N ALA A 143 -15.24 -9.21 -8.74
CA ALA A 143 -16.51 -8.65 -8.32
C ALA A 143 -17.51 -8.52 -9.47
N LEU A 144 -17.06 -8.03 -10.63
CA LEU A 144 -17.90 -7.96 -11.83
C LEU A 144 -18.33 -9.35 -12.33
N LYS A 145 -17.45 -10.35 -12.25
CA LYS A 145 -17.77 -11.73 -12.65
C LYS A 145 -18.77 -12.38 -11.69
N ASN A 146 -18.56 -12.25 -10.39
CA ASN A 146 -19.46 -12.78 -9.36
C ASN A 146 -20.83 -12.09 -9.38
N ALA A 147 -20.87 -10.81 -9.73
CA ALA A 147 -22.11 -10.07 -9.98
C ALA A 147 -22.76 -10.36 -11.35
N LYS A 148 -22.14 -11.20 -12.21
CA LYS A 148 -22.61 -11.52 -13.58
C LYS A 148 -22.74 -10.29 -14.48
N LEU A 149 -21.84 -9.32 -14.30
CA LEU A 149 -21.79 -8.05 -15.03
C LEU A 149 -20.64 -7.98 -16.03
N TYR A 150 -19.59 -8.77 -15.83
CA TYR A 150 -18.34 -8.65 -16.58
C TYR A 150 -18.55 -8.67 -18.10
N ASP A 151 -19.27 -9.67 -18.61
CA ASP A 151 -19.48 -9.86 -20.06
C ASP A 151 -20.22 -8.68 -20.72
N GLU A 152 -21.07 -7.96 -19.96
CA GLU A 152 -21.79 -6.78 -20.47
C GLU A 152 -20.86 -5.55 -20.57
N VAL A 153 -19.95 -5.41 -19.62
CA VAL A 153 -19.17 -4.18 -19.44
C VAL A 153 -17.72 -4.28 -19.89
N GLU A 154 -17.22 -5.47 -20.21
CA GLU A 154 -15.81 -5.74 -20.55
C GLU A 154 -15.25 -4.75 -21.59
N LYS A 155 -16.00 -4.51 -22.67
CA LYS A 155 -15.60 -3.58 -23.75
C LYS A 155 -15.49 -2.11 -23.32
N ASN A 156 -16.06 -1.75 -22.18
CA ASN A 156 -16.07 -0.39 -21.62
C ASN A 156 -15.03 -0.23 -20.50
N ILE A 157 -14.30 -1.31 -20.15
CA ILE A 157 -13.24 -1.25 -19.13
C ILE A 157 -12.01 -0.56 -19.72
N VAL A 158 -11.52 0.45 -19.01
CA VAL A 158 -10.27 1.14 -19.31
C VAL A 158 -9.24 0.76 -18.25
N TYR A 159 -8.21 0.02 -18.66
CA TYR A 159 -7.18 -0.43 -17.74
C TYR A 159 -6.17 0.67 -17.38
N ALA A 160 -6.07 0.98 -16.10
CA ALA A 160 -5.05 1.85 -15.54
C ALA A 160 -3.80 1.04 -15.15
N GLN A 161 -2.60 1.64 -15.17
CA GLN A 161 -1.36 0.91 -14.87
C GLN A 161 -1.23 0.55 -13.38
N LYS A 162 -1.79 1.37 -12.50
CA LYS A 162 -1.81 1.17 -11.04
C LYS A 162 -3.10 1.70 -10.43
N ILE A 163 -3.45 1.20 -9.26
CA ILE A 163 -4.72 1.53 -8.62
C ILE A 163 -4.90 3.02 -8.32
N SER A 164 -3.84 3.77 -8.01
CA SER A 164 -3.94 5.22 -7.78
C SER A 164 -4.43 6.01 -8.99
N GLU A 165 -4.21 5.51 -10.21
CA GLU A 165 -4.67 6.15 -11.45
C GLU A 165 -6.17 5.97 -11.69
N THR A 166 -6.79 4.95 -11.10
CA THR A 166 -8.24 4.74 -11.27
C THR A 166 -9.05 5.88 -10.68
N LEU A 167 -8.61 6.45 -9.55
CA LEU A 167 -9.23 7.62 -8.96
C LEU A 167 -9.03 8.86 -9.84
N SER A 168 -7.82 9.10 -10.35
CA SER A 168 -7.58 10.26 -11.22
C SER A 168 -8.40 10.17 -12.51
N GLN A 169 -8.55 8.97 -13.08
CA GLN A 169 -9.40 8.71 -14.23
C GLN A 169 -10.88 8.93 -13.90
N ALA A 170 -11.40 8.42 -12.78
CA ALA A 170 -12.78 8.68 -12.35
C ALA A 170 -13.08 10.16 -12.08
N LEU A 171 -12.06 10.94 -11.70
CA LEU A 171 -12.17 12.40 -11.52
C LEU A 171 -12.13 13.18 -12.85
N SER A 172 -11.65 12.59 -13.95
CA SER A 172 -11.33 13.34 -15.18
C SER A 172 -11.91 12.75 -16.46
N ALA A 173 -11.78 11.45 -16.69
CA ALA A 173 -12.00 10.80 -17.99
C ALA A 173 -13.02 9.66 -17.98
N SER A 174 -13.21 8.96 -16.85
CA SER A 174 -14.09 7.79 -16.75
C SER A 174 -15.45 8.15 -16.12
N ASP A 175 -16.46 7.35 -16.45
CA ASP A 175 -17.80 7.47 -15.84
C ASP A 175 -17.76 7.05 -14.37
N VAL A 176 -17.04 5.95 -14.10
CA VAL A 176 -16.74 5.43 -12.77
C VAL A 176 -15.30 4.93 -12.72
N GLY A 177 -14.74 4.81 -11.52
CA GLY A 177 -13.53 4.04 -11.27
C GLY A 177 -13.70 3.07 -10.11
N PHE A 178 -13.15 1.88 -10.27
CA PHE A 178 -12.90 0.96 -9.18
C PHE A 178 -11.59 1.35 -8.50
N ILE A 179 -11.70 1.99 -7.35
CA ILE A 179 -10.60 2.61 -6.62
C ILE A 179 -10.25 1.81 -5.36
N ALA A 180 -9.06 2.03 -4.82
CA ALA A 180 -8.77 1.63 -3.45
C ALA A 180 -9.60 2.48 -2.48
N ALA A 181 -10.33 1.84 -1.56
CA ALA A 181 -11.13 2.51 -0.54
C ALA A 181 -10.32 3.55 0.27
N SER A 182 -9.03 3.28 0.50
CA SER A 182 -8.12 4.19 1.19
C SER A 182 -8.01 5.57 0.55
N ALA A 183 -8.26 5.69 -0.74
CA ALA A 183 -8.24 6.97 -1.43
C ALA A 183 -9.37 7.91 -0.99
N LEU A 184 -10.49 7.37 -0.49
CA LEU A 184 -11.62 8.15 0.03
C LEU A 184 -11.26 8.90 1.33
N PHE A 185 -10.18 8.50 2.01
CA PHE A 185 -9.72 9.09 3.27
C PHE A 185 -8.72 10.25 3.06
N ASP A 186 -8.42 10.60 1.80
CA ASP A 186 -7.69 11.83 1.51
C ASP A 186 -8.56 13.05 1.83
N LYS A 187 -7.97 14.11 2.43
CA LYS A 187 -8.68 15.35 2.75
C LYS A 187 -9.40 15.97 1.56
N LYS A 188 -8.84 15.84 0.35
CA LYS A 188 -9.44 16.36 -0.90
C LYS A 188 -10.71 15.60 -1.30
N MET A 189 -10.90 14.40 -0.76
CA MET A 189 -12.03 13.53 -1.04
C MET A 189 -13.20 13.69 -0.05
N GLU A 190 -13.01 14.40 1.08
CA GLU A 190 -14.03 14.61 2.12
C GLU A 190 -15.36 15.21 1.61
N LYS A 191 -15.30 15.95 0.51
CA LYS A 191 -16.49 16.54 -0.15
C LYS A 191 -17.39 15.51 -0.82
N TYR A 192 -16.86 14.33 -1.16
CA TYR A 192 -17.61 13.25 -1.79
C TYR A 192 -18.25 12.37 -0.72
N LYS A 193 -19.50 11.94 -0.95
CA LYS A 193 -20.29 11.23 0.06
C LYS A 193 -20.66 9.82 -0.39
N GLU A 194 -20.67 8.90 0.56
CA GLU A 194 -21.16 7.54 0.35
C GLU A 194 -22.63 7.58 -0.10
N GLY A 195 -23.01 6.71 -1.03
CA GLY A 195 -24.34 6.66 -1.65
C GLY A 195 -24.61 7.75 -2.69
N THR A 196 -23.78 8.79 -2.77
CA THR A 196 -23.90 9.88 -3.76
C THR A 196 -22.76 9.86 -4.79
N ASN A 197 -21.53 9.67 -4.32
CA ASN A 197 -20.31 9.70 -5.14
C ASN A 197 -19.56 8.37 -5.13
N TYR A 198 -19.80 7.54 -4.12
CA TYR A 198 -19.19 6.22 -4.06
C TYR A 198 -20.04 5.23 -3.27
N ILE A 199 -19.74 3.96 -3.50
CA ILE A 199 -20.16 2.83 -2.67
C ILE A 199 -18.97 1.89 -2.49
N PHE A 200 -18.95 1.15 -1.39
CA PHE A 200 -18.03 0.03 -1.24
C PHE A 200 -18.54 -1.17 -2.05
N VAL A 201 -17.62 -1.89 -2.70
CA VAL A 201 -17.95 -3.17 -3.33
C VAL A 201 -18.16 -4.18 -2.22
N PRO A 202 -19.28 -4.94 -2.21
CA PRO A 202 -19.51 -5.98 -1.21
C PRO A 202 -18.36 -7.00 -1.18
N GLN A 203 -17.86 -7.32 0.02
CA GLN A 203 -16.67 -8.16 0.20
C GLN A 203 -16.89 -9.60 -0.30
N GLU A 204 -18.12 -10.10 -0.27
CA GLU A 204 -18.51 -11.41 -0.79
C GLU A 204 -18.35 -11.53 -2.31
N LEU A 205 -18.18 -10.42 -3.03
CA LEU A 205 -18.00 -10.43 -4.48
C LEU A 205 -16.54 -10.63 -4.88
N TYR A 206 -15.56 -10.54 -3.97
CA TYR A 206 -14.16 -10.71 -4.32
C TYR A 206 -13.35 -11.34 -3.20
N THR A 207 -12.28 -12.05 -3.56
CA THR A 207 -11.35 -12.64 -2.61
C THR A 207 -10.69 -11.53 -1.78
N PRO A 208 -10.61 -11.66 -0.44
CA PRO A 208 -9.95 -10.67 0.42
C PRO A 208 -8.56 -10.30 -0.08
N ILE A 209 -8.27 -8.99 -0.09
CA ILE A 209 -7.02 -8.45 -0.64
C ILE A 209 -5.97 -8.43 0.48
N ASP A 210 -5.47 -9.59 0.88
CA ASP A 210 -4.39 -9.72 1.88
C ASP A 210 -3.10 -9.11 1.34
N GLN A 211 -2.58 -8.08 1.99
CA GLN A 211 -1.40 -7.33 1.53
C GLN A 211 -0.15 -7.80 2.26
N GLY A 212 0.85 -8.24 1.49
CA GLY A 212 2.09 -8.81 2.01
C GLY A 212 3.21 -7.79 2.17
N ILE A 213 3.97 -7.89 3.25
CA ILE A 213 5.23 -7.18 3.46
C ILE A 213 6.39 -8.18 3.59
N VAL A 214 7.54 -7.83 3.00
CA VAL A 214 8.81 -8.53 3.20
C VAL A 214 9.93 -7.54 3.50
N LEU A 215 10.87 -7.97 4.35
CA LEU A 215 12.19 -7.35 4.47
C LEU A 215 13.12 -8.00 3.43
N LEU A 216 13.77 -7.18 2.62
CA LEU A 216 14.64 -7.63 1.52
C LEU A 216 16.08 -7.76 1.97
N LYS A 217 16.86 -8.60 1.29
CA LYS A 217 18.28 -8.83 1.60
C LYS A 217 19.14 -7.57 1.47
N HIS A 218 18.73 -6.61 0.65
CA HIS A 218 19.38 -5.31 0.54
C HIS A 218 19.39 -4.55 1.88
N ALA A 219 18.41 -4.80 2.76
CA ALA A 219 18.33 -4.21 4.08
C ALA A 219 19.34 -4.78 5.10
N ASP A 220 20.21 -5.71 4.70
CA ASP A 220 21.18 -6.29 5.62
C ASP A 220 22.08 -5.21 6.23
N GLY A 221 22.25 -5.27 7.56
CA GLY A 221 22.93 -4.23 8.33
C GLY A 221 22.17 -2.90 8.51
N ASN A 222 21.00 -2.70 7.88
CA ASN A 222 20.19 -1.49 8.04
C ASN A 222 19.19 -1.64 9.21
N ALA A 223 19.59 -1.13 10.38
CA ALA A 223 18.77 -1.19 11.60
C ALA A 223 17.44 -0.43 11.46
N ASP A 224 17.43 0.71 10.76
CA ASP A 224 16.21 1.51 10.55
C ASP A 224 15.23 0.82 9.61
N ALA A 225 15.71 0.11 8.58
CA ALA A 225 14.86 -0.72 7.73
C ALA A 225 14.19 -1.84 8.54
N LYS A 226 14.94 -2.55 9.37
CA LYS A 226 14.36 -3.56 10.26
C LYS A 226 13.34 -2.94 11.22
N ALA A 227 13.63 -1.78 11.79
CA ALA A 227 12.72 -1.08 12.68
C ALA A 227 11.44 -0.63 11.97
N PHE A 228 11.54 -0.10 10.74
CA PHE A 228 10.37 0.29 9.95
C PHE A 228 9.51 -0.91 9.56
N TYR A 229 10.12 -2.04 9.18
CA TYR A 229 9.41 -3.28 8.90
C TYR A 229 8.59 -3.76 10.11
N GLU A 230 9.20 -3.80 11.30
CA GLU A 230 8.49 -4.18 12.54
C GLU A 230 7.43 -3.14 12.94
N PHE A 231 7.68 -1.84 12.71
CA PHE A 231 6.70 -0.79 12.94
C PHE A 231 5.45 -1.00 12.08
N ILE A 232 5.60 -1.31 10.79
CA ILE A 232 4.48 -1.58 9.87
C ILE A 232 3.63 -2.76 10.33
N LEU A 233 4.24 -3.77 10.95
CA LEU A 233 3.55 -4.93 11.52
C LEU A 233 2.97 -4.67 12.93
N GLY A 234 3.37 -3.56 13.57
CA GLY A 234 3.00 -3.19 14.92
C GLY A 234 1.61 -2.57 15.04
N ASP A 235 1.14 -2.43 16.29
CA ASP A 235 -0.21 -1.93 16.57
C ASP A 235 -0.44 -0.50 16.09
N LYS A 236 0.60 0.35 16.12
CA LYS A 236 0.48 1.74 15.67
C LYS A 236 0.20 1.84 14.17
N ALA A 237 0.91 1.07 13.35
CA ALA A 237 0.63 1.01 11.93
C ALA A 237 -0.74 0.39 11.64
N ARG A 238 -1.16 -0.63 12.39
CA ARG A 238 -2.51 -1.21 12.27
C ARG A 238 -3.62 -0.19 12.57
N GLU A 239 -3.46 0.65 13.59
CA GLU A 239 -4.39 1.76 13.86
C GLU A 239 -4.48 2.73 12.67
N ILE A 240 -3.33 3.09 12.09
CA ILE A 240 -3.26 3.98 10.93
C ILE A 240 -3.94 3.32 9.72
N PHE A 241 -3.65 2.06 9.41
CA PHE A 241 -4.32 1.34 8.34
C PHE A 241 -5.85 1.31 8.53
N LYS A 242 -6.34 1.02 9.74
CA LYS A 242 -7.80 1.11 10.02
C LYS A 242 -8.35 2.50 9.75
N LYS A 243 -7.65 3.55 10.16
CA LYS A 243 -8.04 4.96 9.93
C LYS A 243 -8.16 5.28 8.44
N PHE A 244 -7.38 4.64 7.59
CA PHE A 244 -7.41 4.79 6.13
C PHE A 244 -8.25 3.70 5.43
N GLY A 245 -9.19 3.07 6.12
CA GLY A 245 -10.17 2.17 5.51
C GLY A 245 -9.65 0.79 5.12
N TYR A 246 -8.48 0.39 5.64
CA TYR A 246 -8.01 -0.98 5.52
C TYR A 246 -8.62 -1.84 6.63
N ASN A 247 -8.91 -3.09 6.28
CA ASN A 247 -9.07 -4.13 7.28
C ASN A 247 -7.68 -4.56 7.76
N VAL A 248 -7.57 -5.10 8.98
CA VAL A 248 -6.31 -5.68 9.47
C VAL A 248 -6.61 -7.03 10.10
N PRO A 249 -5.81 -8.07 9.80
CA PRO A 249 -6.00 -9.39 10.40
C PRO A 249 -5.98 -9.34 11.93
N ALA A 250 -6.70 -10.26 12.57
CA ALA A 250 -6.55 -10.52 14.00
C ALA A 250 -5.12 -11.03 14.30
N LYS A 251 -4.65 -10.80 15.53
CA LYS A 251 -3.36 -11.32 15.99
C LYS A 251 -3.47 -12.81 16.29
#